data_AF-A0A529GII9-F1
#
_entry.id   AF-A0A529GII9-F1
#
_cell.length_a   1.000
_cell.length_b   1.000
_cell.length_c   1.000
_cell.angle_alpha   90.00
_cell.angle_beta   90.00
_cell.angle_gamma   90.00
#
_symmetry.space_group_name_H-M   'P 1'
#
loop_
_entity.id
_entity.type
_entity.pdbx_description
1 polymer ?
#
loop_
_entity_poly.entity_id
_entity_poly.type
_entity_poly.pdbx_seq_one_letter_code
_entity_poly.pdbx_strand_id
1 'polypeptide(L)'
;HYNPYFLSGVSLKMPKPLSDGQVTYDDGSPQTVDQYSRDVSAFLMWAAEPHLEDRKKTGFRVLVFLALFGALVYMTKRKVWADVAH
;
A
#
# COMPACT_ATOMS: atom_id res chain seq x y z
N HIS A 1 22.21 9.66 17.81
CA HIS A 1 20.93 10.38 17.99
C HIS A 1 19.89 9.41 18.50
N TYR A 2 19.10 9.81 19.51
CA TYR A 2 18.08 8.92 20.09
C TYR A 2 16.80 8.96 19.25
N ASN A 3 16.25 7.79 18.91
CA ASN A 3 14.94 7.63 18.28
C ASN A 3 14.31 6.31 18.77
N PRO A 4 13.15 6.33 19.46
CA PRO A 4 12.54 5.13 20.02
C PRO A 4 12.03 4.14 18.96
N TYR A 5 11.87 4.56 17.70
CA TYR A 5 11.40 3.71 16.60
C TYR A 5 12.52 2.95 15.89
N PHE A 6 13.79 3.28 16.14
CA PHE A 6 14.93 2.59 15.53
C PHE A 6 15.29 1.34 16.33
N LEU A 7 14.81 0.18 15.89
CA LEU A 7 14.96 -1.09 16.61
C LEU A 7 16.39 -1.64 16.62
N SER A 8 17.24 -1.27 15.66
CA SER A 8 18.58 -1.85 15.48
C SER A 8 19.64 -1.31 16.45
N GLY A 9 19.27 -0.43 17.39
CA GLY A 9 20.16 0.02 18.45
C GLY A 9 19.66 1.25 19.20
N VAL A 10 20.30 1.56 20.32
CA VAL A 10 19.93 2.69 21.20
C VAL A 10 20.22 4.05 20.54
N SER A 11 21.16 4.10 19.57
CA SER A 11 21.58 5.33 18.91
C SER A 11 21.62 5.16 17.39
N LEU A 12 20.92 6.07 16.71
CA LEU A 12 20.93 6.26 15.27
C LEU A 12 22.10 7.18 14.86
N LYS A 13 22.88 6.81 13.84
CA LYS A 13 23.97 7.65 13.31
C LYS A 13 23.48 8.84 12.46
N MET A 14 22.21 8.84 12.08
CA MET A 14 21.57 9.92 11.33
C MET A 14 21.11 11.05 12.26
N PRO A 15 21.52 12.32 12.02
CA PRO A 15 20.97 13.48 12.73
C PRO A 15 19.52 13.75 12.32
N LYS A 16 18.80 14.58 13.09
CA LYS A 16 17.44 15.03 12.75
C LYS A 16 17.48 15.77 11.41
N PRO A 17 16.86 15.24 10.33
CA PRO A 17 17.03 15.80 8.99
C PRO A 17 16.03 16.92 8.65
N LEU A 18 14.92 16.99 9.38
CA LEU A 18 13.79 17.87 9.10
C LEU A 18 13.52 18.81 10.26
N SER A 19 13.21 20.06 9.96
CA SER A 19 12.73 21.09 10.87
C SER A 19 11.54 21.83 10.23
N ASP A 20 10.68 22.43 11.04
CA ASP A 20 9.56 23.22 10.52
C ASP A 20 10.07 24.40 9.68
N GLY A 21 9.35 24.76 8.61
CA GLY A 21 9.73 25.86 7.71
C GLY A 21 10.97 25.61 6.85
N GLN A 22 11.53 24.39 6.84
CA GLN A 22 12.78 24.10 6.11
C GLN A 22 12.63 24.13 4.58
N VAL A 23 11.43 23.86 4.05
CA VAL A 23 11.15 23.85 2.60
C VAL A 23 9.82 24.55 2.34
N THR A 24 9.78 25.41 1.32
CA THR A 24 8.53 26.07 0.91
C THR A 24 7.83 25.23 -0.15
N TYR A 25 6.52 25.07 0.00
CA TYR A 25 5.66 24.44 -1.01
C TYR A 25 4.92 25.53 -1.81
N ASP A 26 4.80 25.33 -3.12
CA ASP A 26 4.14 26.27 -4.03
C ASP A 26 2.60 26.21 -3.95
N ASP A 27 2.06 25.15 -3.36
CA ASP A 27 0.62 24.88 -3.24
C ASP A 27 0.00 25.37 -1.92
N GLY A 28 0.81 25.97 -1.04
CA GLY A 28 0.37 26.42 0.29
C GLY A 28 0.25 25.32 1.34
N SER A 29 0.78 24.11 1.07
CA SER A 29 0.79 23.01 2.03
C SER A 29 1.52 23.37 3.34
N PRO A 30 1.09 22.82 4.50
CA PRO A 30 1.73 23.09 5.78
C PRO A 30 3.23 22.76 5.80
N GLN A 31 4.04 23.69 6.27
CA GLN A 31 5.50 23.56 6.32
C GLN A 31 5.97 22.96 7.66
N THR A 32 5.41 21.80 8.04
CA THR A 32 5.69 21.15 9.32
C THR A 32 6.48 19.85 9.12
N VAL A 33 7.26 19.45 10.13
CA VAL A 33 8.01 18.18 10.15
C VAL A 33 7.09 16.98 9.91
N ASP A 34 5.87 17.02 10.44
CA ASP A 34 4.87 15.96 10.26
C ASP A 34 4.42 15.86 8.80
N GLN A 35 4.14 16.99 8.14
CA GLN A 35 3.80 17.03 6.71
C GLN A 35 4.98 16.53 5.87
N TYR A 36 6.18 17.09 6.07
CA TYR A 36 7.39 16.66 5.37
C TYR A 36 7.67 15.16 5.53
N SER A 37 7.47 14.62 6.74
CA SER A 37 7.70 13.19 7.02
C SER A 37 6.73 12.29 6.24
N ARG A 38 5.47 12.71 6.10
CA ARG A 38 4.47 11.97 5.29
C ARG A 38 4.80 12.04 3.80
N ASP A 39 5.16 13.21 3.31
CA ASP A 39 5.42 13.42 1.87
C ASP A 39 6.66 12.65 1.43
N VAL A 40 7.75 12.70 2.20
CA VAL A 40 8.96 11.90 1.93
C VAL A 40 8.65 10.41 2.01
N SER A 41 7.87 9.96 2.99
CA SER A 41 7.48 8.55 3.10
C SER A 41 6.62 8.09 1.91
N ALA A 42 5.70 8.93 1.45
CA ALA A 42 4.88 8.66 0.27
C ALA A 42 5.74 8.59 -1.01
N PHE A 43 6.69 9.52 -1.16
CA PHE A 43 7.65 9.48 -2.26
C PHE A 43 8.52 8.22 -2.24
N LEU A 44 9.03 7.82 -1.07
CA LEU A 44 9.81 6.58 -0.93
C LEU A 44 8.96 5.33 -1.24
N MET A 45 7.67 5.33 -0.87
CA MET A 45 6.76 4.24 -1.23
C MET A 45 6.53 4.19 -2.74
N TRP A 46 6.32 5.33 -3.39
CA TRP A 46 6.22 5.41 -4.85
C TRP A 46 7.51 4.96 -5.53
N ALA A 47 8.68 5.36 -5.04
CA ALA A 47 9.96 4.96 -5.58
C ALA A 47 10.22 3.45 -5.40
N ALA A 48 9.78 2.87 -4.28
CA ALA A 48 9.84 1.43 -4.04
C ALA A 48 8.86 0.64 -4.91
N GLU A 49 7.69 1.22 -5.20
CA GLU A 49 6.64 0.55 -5.96
C GLU A 49 5.93 1.48 -6.97
N PRO A 50 6.57 1.79 -8.12
CA PRO A 50 6.03 2.74 -9.08
C PRO A 50 4.78 2.24 -9.83
N HIS A 51 4.57 0.92 -9.87
CA HIS A 51 3.43 0.28 -10.57
C HIS A 51 2.28 -0.10 -9.64
N LEU A 52 2.23 0.47 -8.43
CA LEU A 52 1.26 0.11 -7.40
C LEU A 52 -0.20 0.28 -7.86
N GLU A 53 -0.51 1.35 -8.57
CA GLU A 53 -1.85 1.62 -9.07
C GLU A 53 -2.29 0.59 -10.12
N ASP A 54 -1.43 0.30 -11.10
CA ASP A 54 -1.69 -0.70 -12.13
C ASP A 54 -1.83 -2.09 -11.54
N ARG A 55 -1.02 -2.44 -10.54
CA ARG A 55 -1.12 -3.70 -9.79
C ARG A 55 -2.48 -3.80 -9.11
N LYS A 56 -2.92 -2.76 -8.39
CA LYS A 56 -4.23 -2.74 -7.72
C LYS A 56 -5.39 -2.81 -8.70
N LYS A 57 -5.32 -2.05 -9.80
CA LYS A 57 -6.34 -2.02 -10.86
C LYS A 57 -6.49 -3.38 -11.53
N THR A 58 -5.37 -4.04 -11.83
CA THR A 58 -5.36 -5.39 -12.42
C THR A 58 -5.88 -6.41 -11.42
N GLY A 59 -5.39 -6.37 -10.18
CA GLY A 59 -5.85 -7.27 -9.11
C GLY A 59 -7.36 -7.19 -8.88
N PHE A 60 -7.93 -5.98 -8.86
CA PHE A 60 -9.37 -5.80 -8.72
C PHE A 60 -10.17 -6.48 -9.84
N ARG A 61 -9.75 -6.30 -11.11
CA ARG A 61 -10.39 -6.95 -12.26
C ARG A 61 -10.32 -8.48 -12.17
N VAL A 62 -9.16 -9.00 -11.77
CA VAL A 62 -8.96 -10.45 -11.58
C VAL A 62 -9.85 -11.00 -10.48
N LEU A 63 -9.99 -10.29 -9.34
CA LEU A 63 -10.87 -10.72 -8.25
C LEU A 63 -12.34 -10.77 -8.68
N VAL A 64 -12.83 -9.76 -9.41
CA VAL A 64 -14.19 -9.75 -9.96
C VAL A 64 -14.39 -10.93 -10.93
N PHE A 65 -13.43 -11.16 -11.83
CA PHE A 65 -13.49 -12.31 -12.74
C PHE A 65 -13.54 -13.64 -11.98
N LEU A 66 -12.66 -13.84 -10.99
CA LEU A 66 -12.61 -15.07 -10.21
C LEU A 66 -13.87 -15.29 -9.37
N ALA A 67 -14.50 -14.23 -8.86
CA ALA A 67 -15.77 -14.35 -8.14
C ALA A 67 -16.88 -14.86 -9.07
N LEU A 68 -17.00 -14.28 -10.27
CA LEU A 68 -17.97 -14.71 -11.27
C LEU A 68 -17.68 -16.14 -11.76
N PHE A 69 -16.43 -16.40 -12.13
CA PHE A 69 -16.00 -17.72 -12.59
C PHE A 69 -16.21 -18.77 -11.51
N GLY A 70 -15.85 -18.47 -10.26
CA GLY A 70 -16.06 -19.35 -9.12
C GLY A 70 -17.55 -19.66 -8.88
N ALA A 71 -18.43 -18.67 -9.01
CA ALA A 71 -19.88 -18.88 -8.94
C ALA A 71 -20.38 -19.82 -10.06
N LEU A 72 -19.93 -19.60 -11.30
CA LEU A 72 -20.30 -20.44 -12.44
C LEU A 72 -19.80 -21.89 -12.28
N VAL A 73 -18.56 -22.07 -11.85
CA VAL A 73 -17.98 -23.39 -11.55
C VAL A 73 -18.75 -24.08 -10.43
N TYR A 74 -19.10 -23.35 -9.37
CA TYR A 74 -19.89 -23.89 -8.26
C TYR A 74 -21.29 -24.34 -8.71
N MET A 75 -22.00 -23.53 -9.49
CA MET A 75 -23.30 -23.89 -10.06
C MET A 75 -23.18 -25.11 -10.99
N THR A 76 -22.15 -25.15 -11.83
CA THR A 76 -21.90 -26.29 -12.73
C THR A 76 -21.62 -27.56 -11.95
N LYS A 77 -20.76 -27.50 -10.92
CA LYS A 77 -20.52 -28.61 -9.99
C LYS A 77 -21.84 -29.09 -9.39
N ARG A 78 -22.66 -28.19 -8.84
CA ARG A 78 -23.94 -28.56 -8.25
C ARG A 78 -24.88 -29.24 -9.23
N LYS A 79 -24.92 -28.81 -10.49
CA LYS A 79 -25.78 -29.39 -11.52
C LYS A 79 -25.30 -30.76 -11.99
N VAL A 80 -23.99 -30.92 -12.26
CA VAL A 80 -23.41 -32.18 -12.76
C VAL A 80 -23.50 -33.30 -11.71
N TRP A 81 -23.32 -32.96 -10.43
CA TRP A 81 -23.33 -33.92 -9.34
C TRP A 81 -24.70 -34.09 -8.69
N ALA A 82 -25.77 -33.54 -9.29
CA ALA A 82 -27.12 -33.64 -8.74
C ALA A 82 -27.71 -35.06 -8.83
N ASP A 83 -27.34 -35.81 -9.88
CA ASP A 83 -27.90 -37.14 -10.17
C ASP A 83 -26.98 -38.30 -9.75
N VAL A 84 -25.89 -38.00 -9.04
CA VAL A 84 -24.99 -39.03 -8.49
C VAL A 84 -25.47 -39.38 -7.08
N ALA A 85 -25.84 -40.65 -6.86
CA ALA A 85 -26.25 -41.13 -5.54
C ALA A 85 -25.15 -40.85 -4.49
N HIS A 86 -25.55 -40.29 -3.35
CA HIS A 86 -24.68 -40.04 -2.20
C HIS A 86 -24.41 -41.32 -1.41
#